data_AF-A0A923HMC4-F1
#
_entry.id   AF-A0A923HMC4-F1
#
_cell.length_a   1.000
_cell.length_b   1.000
_cell.length_c   1.000
_cell.angle_alpha   90.00
_cell.angle_beta   90.00
_cell.angle_gamma   90.00
#
_symmetry.space_group_name_H-M   'P 1'
#
loop_
_entity.id
_entity.type
_entity.pdbx_description
1 polymer ?
#
loop_
_entity_poly.entity_id
_entity_poly.type
_entity_poly.pdbx_seq_one_letter_code
_entity_poly.pdbx_strand_id
1 'polypeptide(L)'
;MKKIAFLLVLMLVGFATHLYYVFRPIEGIDVSETAVSLQSTTEKYEYHRHLRLLLSDQDPEDLRYLINVRCDGEGAYEHGKTLVQALIKLGDTAFSGMTSKLNKTETQTLLTFMTAGHEYGNFSAFPELEEFKRRFPLTFKSLSGKV
;
A
#
# COMPACT_ATOMS: atom_id res chain seq x y z
N MET A 1 3.68 39.06 -21.57
CA MET A 1 2.41 38.34 -21.34
C MET A 1 2.38 36.95 -22.00
N LYS A 2 2.56 36.80 -23.33
CA LYS A 2 2.51 35.48 -24.00
C LYS A 2 3.47 34.41 -23.42
N LYS A 3 4.71 34.80 -23.08
CA LYS A 3 5.69 33.90 -22.44
C LYS A 3 5.28 33.43 -21.04
N ILE A 4 4.68 34.32 -20.24
CA ILE A 4 4.20 34.01 -18.89
C ILE A 4 3.00 33.07 -18.96
N ALA A 5 2.04 33.35 -19.85
CA ALA A 5 0.89 32.48 -20.08
C ALA A 5 1.32 31.08 -20.54
N PHE A 6 2.30 30.98 -21.44
CA PHE A 6 2.86 29.70 -21.88
C PHE A 6 3.49 28.90 -20.73
N LEU A 7 4.28 29.55 -19.86
CA LEU A 7 4.88 28.90 -18.69
C LEU A 7 3.82 28.39 -17.70
N LEU A 8 2.76 29.16 -17.47
CA LEU A 8 1.65 28.73 -16.61
C LEU A 8 0.94 27.50 -17.17
N VAL A 9 0.69 27.46 -18.49
CA VAL A 9 0.09 26.28 -19.14
C VAL A 9 0.99 25.06 -18.97
N LEU A 10 2.30 25.18 -19.17
CA LEU A 10 3.23 24.06 -18.97
C LEU A 10 3.22 23.54 -17.52
N MET A 11 3.19 24.44 -16.54
CA MET A 11 3.11 24.05 -15.13
C MET A 11 1.79 23.33 -14.82
N LEU A 12 0.66 23.82 -15.35
CA LEU A 12 -0.64 23.17 -15.16
C LEU A 12 -0.70 21.78 -15.82
N VAL A 13 -0.15 21.63 -17.02
CA VAL A 13 -0.07 20.33 -17.71
C VAL A 13 0.84 19.36 -16.94
N GLY A 14 1.99 19.84 -16.46
CA GLY A 14 2.89 19.03 -15.63
C GLY A 14 2.22 18.56 -14.34
N PHE A 15 1.53 19.46 -13.65
CA PHE A 15 0.79 19.14 -12.43
C PHE A 15 -0.36 18.15 -12.68
N ALA A 16 -1.15 18.35 -13.73
CA ALA A 16 -2.24 17.44 -14.10
C ALA A 16 -1.71 16.03 -14.47
N THR A 17 -0.59 15.97 -15.20
CA THR A 17 0.06 14.70 -15.57
C THR A 17 0.55 13.96 -14.33
N HIS A 18 1.14 14.69 -13.38
CA HIS A 18 1.60 14.12 -12.11
C HIS A 18 0.45 13.57 -11.27
N LEU A 19 -0.64 14.34 -11.11
CA LEU A 19 -1.83 13.86 -10.40
C LEU A 19 -2.44 12.62 -11.07
N TYR A 20 -2.54 12.61 -12.40
CA TYR A 20 -3.01 11.44 -13.14
C TYR A 20 -2.12 10.23 -12.88
N TYR A 21 -0.80 10.40 -12.89
CA TYR A 21 0.13 9.32 -12.58
C TYR A 21 -0.08 8.79 -11.16
N VAL A 22 -0.30 9.66 -10.17
CA VAL A 22 -0.49 9.23 -8.77
C VAL A 22 -1.83 8.49 -8.59
N PHE A 23 -2.93 9.01 -9.14
CA PHE A 23 -4.27 8.45 -8.89
C PHE A 23 -4.75 7.38 -9.87
N ARG A 24 -4.02 7.08 -10.96
CA ARG A 24 -4.45 6.02 -11.89
C ARG A 24 -4.60 4.66 -11.18
N PRO A 25 -5.41 3.73 -11.67
CA PRO A 25 -5.43 2.37 -11.11
C PRO A 25 -4.04 1.71 -11.17
N ILE A 26 -3.70 0.92 -10.15
CA ILE A 26 -2.52 0.04 -10.14
C ILE A 26 -3.01 -1.36 -10.48
N GLU A 27 -2.49 -1.96 -11.54
CA GLU A 27 -2.93 -3.28 -11.97
C GLU A 27 -2.74 -4.32 -10.86
N GLY A 28 -3.80 -5.07 -10.54
CA GLY A 28 -3.80 -6.11 -9.51
C GLY A 28 -3.89 -5.58 -8.07
N ILE A 29 -4.05 -4.27 -7.87
CA ILE A 29 -4.26 -3.66 -6.56
C ILE A 29 -5.51 -2.77 -6.59
N ASP A 30 -6.42 -3.07 -5.69
CA ASP A 30 -7.71 -2.40 -5.52
C ASP A 30 -7.63 -1.52 -4.27
N VAL A 31 -7.55 -0.20 -4.49
CA VAL A 31 -7.62 0.79 -3.41
C VAL A 31 -9.06 1.25 -3.29
N SER A 32 -9.78 0.65 -2.34
CA SER A 32 -11.17 1.03 -2.07
C SER A 32 -11.26 2.48 -1.57
N GLU A 33 -12.24 3.23 -2.07
CA GLU A 33 -12.56 4.57 -1.54
C GLU A 33 -12.88 4.54 -0.05
N THR A 34 -13.41 3.42 0.47
CA THR A 34 -13.68 3.26 1.91
C THR A 34 -12.39 3.29 2.74
N ALA A 35 -11.29 2.71 2.22
CA ALA A 35 -9.98 2.68 2.89
C ALA A 35 -9.40 4.08 3.10
N VAL A 36 -9.77 5.03 2.23
CA VAL A 36 -9.25 6.40 2.24
C VAL A 36 -10.35 7.44 2.48
N SER A 37 -11.58 7.02 2.79
CA SER A 37 -12.77 7.88 2.81
C SER A 37 -12.69 9.01 3.84
N LEU A 38 -12.03 8.77 4.97
CA LEU A 38 -11.84 9.75 6.04
C LEU A 38 -10.60 10.62 5.89
N GLN A 39 -9.84 10.41 4.82
CA GLN A 39 -8.62 11.16 4.53
C GLN A 39 -8.95 12.43 3.76
N SER A 40 -8.21 13.50 4.08
CA SER A 40 -8.13 14.69 3.26
C SER A 40 -7.58 14.36 1.87
N THR A 41 -7.81 15.26 0.89
CA THR A 41 -7.26 15.09 -0.46
C THR A 41 -5.73 14.92 -0.46
N THR A 42 -5.02 15.60 0.45
CA THR A 42 -3.57 15.47 0.60
C THR A 42 -3.18 14.09 1.11
N GLU A 43 -3.87 13.58 2.13
CA GLU A 43 -3.62 12.24 2.67
C GLU A 43 -3.93 11.15 1.64
N LYS A 44 -5.02 11.29 0.86
CA LYS A 44 -5.32 10.40 -0.27
C LYS A 44 -4.18 10.40 -1.30
N TYR A 45 -3.70 11.58 -1.67
CA TYR A 45 -2.58 11.73 -2.59
C TYR A 45 -1.32 11.03 -2.06
N GLU A 46 -0.97 11.26 -0.79
CA GLU A 46 0.21 10.64 -0.18
C GLU A 46 0.04 9.12 -0.07
N TYR A 47 -1.14 8.62 0.29
CA TYR A 47 -1.44 7.19 0.27
C TYR A 47 -1.15 6.55 -1.09
N HIS A 48 -1.72 7.11 -2.17
CA HIS A 48 -1.51 6.60 -3.52
C HIS A 48 -0.05 6.72 -3.96
N ARG A 49 0.62 7.81 -3.59
CA ARG A 49 2.04 8.04 -3.88
C ARG A 49 2.91 6.99 -3.19
N HIS A 50 2.77 6.82 -1.88
CA HIS A 50 3.53 5.84 -1.10
C HIS A 50 3.24 4.40 -1.55
N LEU A 51 1.99 4.07 -1.89
CA LEU A 51 1.66 2.76 -2.45
C LEU A 51 2.38 2.51 -3.79
N ARG A 52 2.53 3.52 -4.65
CA ARG A 52 3.31 3.35 -5.89
C ARG A 52 4.78 3.17 -5.63
N LEU A 53 5.36 4.00 -4.78
CA LEU A 53 6.78 3.96 -4.45
C LEU A 53 7.14 2.65 -3.76
N LEU A 54 6.26 2.13 -2.89
CA LEU A 54 6.39 0.77 -2.35
C LEU A 54 6.54 -0.29 -3.46
N LEU A 55 5.76 -0.16 -4.54
CA LEU A 55 5.75 -1.14 -5.62
C LEU A 55 6.87 -0.96 -6.64
N SER A 56 7.34 0.27 -6.86
CA SER A 56 8.40 0.58 -7.83
C SER A 56 9.79 0.52 -7.21
N ASP A 57 9.95 1.12 -6.03
CA ASP A 57 11.24 1.40 -5.41
C ASP A 57 11.52 0.44 -4.25
N GLN A 58 10.47 -0.20 -3.71
CA GLN A 58 10.55 -1.17 -2.61
C GLN A 58 11.22 -0.56 -1.37
N ASP A 59 10.90 0.72 -1.11
CA ASP A 59 11.42 1.47 0.04
C ASP A 59 10.62 1.11 1.31
N PRO A 60 11.30 0.66 2.37
CA PRO A 60 10.68 0.41 3.67
C PRO A 60 9.97 1.62 4.29
N GLU A 61 10.39 2.85 3.97
CA GLU A 61 9.72 4.04 4.47
C GLU A 61 8.31 4.19 3.90
N ASP A 62 8.07 3.76 2.65
CA ASP A 62 6.74 3.74 2.08
C ASP A 62 5.85 2.70 2.78
N LEU A 63 6.42 1.54 3.13
CA LEU A 63 5.70 0.55 3.92
C LEU A 63 5.35 1.09 5.31
N ARG A 64 6.30 1.78 5.97
CA ARG A 64 6.05 2.43 7.26
C ARG A 64 4.98 3.50 7.17
N TYR A 65 4.97 4.30 6.11
CA TYR A 65 3.90 5.26 5.89
C TYR A 65 2.56 4.55 5.85
N LEU A 66 2.43 3.53 4.99
CA LEU A 66 1.16 2.84 4.75
C LEU A 66 0.61 2.17 6.01
N ILE A 67 1.44 1.52 6.83
CA ILE A 67 0.97 0.88 8.07
C ILE A 67 0.63 1.86 9.20
N ASN A 68 0.97 3.15 9.05
CA ASN A 68 0.60 4.23 9.98
C ASN A 68 -0.53 5.11 9.44
N VAL A 69 -1.09 4.78 8.28
CA VAL A 69 -2.23 5.48 7.72
C VAL A 69 -3.42 5.37 8.65
N ARG A 70 -4.11 6.49 8.85
CA ARG A 70 -5.36 6.50 9.60
C ARG A 70 -6.44 5.77 8.80
N CYS A 71 -6.90 4.66 9.36
CA CYS A 71 -8.05 3.90 8.90
C CYS A 71 -8.91 3.48 10.09
N ASP A 72 -10.21 3.39 9.92
CA ASP A 72 -11.16 2.88 10.90
C ASP A 72 -12.20 1.96 10.26
N GLY A 73 -12.86 1.15 11.09
CA GLY A 73 -13.93 0.24 10.67
C GLY A 73 -13.59 -0.57 9.42
N GLU A 74 -14.48 -0.52 8.43
CA GLU A 74 -14.33 -1.21 7.14
C GLU A 74 -13.12 -0.71 6.34
N GLY A 75 -12.72 0.55 6.51
CA GLY A 75 -11.56 1.12 5.82
C GLY A 75 -10.24 0.45 6.22
N ALA A 76 -10.13 -0.03 7.46
CA ALA A 76 -8.95 -0.78 7.92
C ALA A 76 -8.84 -2.16 7.26
N TYR A 77 -9.98 -2.82 6.99
CA TYR A 77 -10.01 -4.13 6.32
C TYR A 77 -9.63 -4.01 4.85
N GLU A 78 -10.18 -3.01 4.15
CA GLU A 78 -9.85 -2.72 2.75
C GLU A 78 -8.40 -2.24 2.59
N HIS A 79 -7.87 -1.49 3.56
CA HIS A 79 -6.44 -1.17 3.60
C HIS A 79 -5.59 -2.45 3.76
N GLY A 80 -5.98 -3.34 4.68
CA GLY A 80 -5.35 -4.65 4.82
C GLY A 80 -5.33 -5.45 3.52
N LYS A 81 -6.46 -5.48 2.79
CA LYS A 81 -6.58 -6.13 1.48
C LYS A 81 -5.60 -5.52 0.47
N THR A 82 -5.47 -4.19 0.45
CA THR A 82 -4.49 -3.48 -0.39
C THR A 82 -3.06 -3.95 -0.09
N LEU A 83 -2.70 -4.09 1.20
CA LEU A 83 -1.36 -4.57 1.61
C LEU A 83 -1.13 -6.04 1.21
N VAL A 84 -2.15 -6.89 1.31
CA VAL A 84 -2.07 -8.28 0.84
C VAL A 84 -1.85 -8.35 -0.67
N GLN A 85 -2.55 -7.53 -1.44
CA GLN A 85 -2.35 -7.44 -2.89
C GLN A 85 -0.95 -6.89 -3.24
N ALA A 86 -0.44 -5.94 -2.46
CA ALA A 86 0.94 -5.45 -2.61
C ALA A 86 1.97 -6.57 -2.38
N LEU A 87 1.80 -7.40 -1.33
CA LEU A 87 2.62 -8.59 -1.09
C LEU A 87 2.53 -9.58 -2.27
N ILE A 88 1.33 -9.88 -2.76
CA ILE A 88 1.14 -10.77 -3.91
C ILE A 88 1.86 -10.24 -5.15
N LYS A 89 1.77 -8.93 -5.41
CA LYS A 89 2.36 -8.29 -6.59
C LYS A 89 3.88 -8.19 -6.51
N LEU A 90 4.43 -7.83 -5.35
CA LEU A 90 5.88 -7.72 -5.13
C LEU A 90 6.56 -9.08 -4.99
N GLY A 91 5.84 -10.06 -4.45
CA GLY A 91 6.37 -11.36 -4.11
C GLY A 91 7.11 -11.38 -2.77
N ASP A 92 7.30 -12.60 -2.27
CA ASP A 92 7.76 -12.85 -0.90
C ASP A 92 9.14 -12.27 -0.59
N THR A 93 10.10 -12.41 -1.51
CA THR A 93 11.49 -11.95 -1.27
C THR A 93 11.57 -10.43 -1.12
N ALA A 94 10.99 -9.68 -2.06
CA ALA A 94 11.00 -8.21 -2.05
C ALA A 94 10.29 -7.67 -0.81
N PHE A 95 9.08 -8.18 -0.55
CA PHE A 95 8.28 -7.73 0.59
C PHE A 95 8.97 -8.07 1.92
N SER A 96 9.54 -9.27 2.07
CA SER A 96 10.29 -9.68 3.26
C SER A 96 11.50 -8.78 3.54
N GLY A 97 12.17 -8.26 2.49
CA GLY A 97 13.28 -7.32 2.62
C GLY A 97 12.85 -6.03 3.29
N MET A 98 11.66 -5.52 2.99
CA MET A 98 11.10 -4.33 3.63
C MET A 98 10.63 -4.62 5.05
N THR A 99 9.86 -5.69 5.27
CA THR A 99 9.34 -6.06 6.60
C THR A 99 10.46 -6.38 7.59
N SER A 100 11.61 -6.86 7.11
CA SER A 100 12.81 -7.08 7.94
C SER A 100 13.36 -5.81 8.60
N LYS A 101 13.01 -4.63 8.11
CA LYS A 101 13.46 -3.33 8.63
C LYS A 101 12.44 -2.66 9.55
N LEU A 102 11.25 -3.24 9.72
CA LEU A 102 10.23 -2.75 10.64
C LEU A 102 10.61 -3.05 12.09
N ASN A 103 10.19 -2.19 13.02
CA ASN A 103 10.28 -2.46 14.45
C ASN A 103 9.16 -3.42 14.90
N LYS A 104 9.15 -3.79 16.20
CA LYS A 104 8.17 -4.73 16.77
C LYS A 104 6.72 -4.24 16.62
N THR A 105 6.46 -2.96 16.94
CA THR A 105 5.12 -2.37 16.86
C THR A 105 4.64 -2.34 15.41
N GLU A 106 5.48 -1.85 14.50
CA GLU A 106 5.20 -1.80 13.06
C GLU A 106 4.92 -3.19 12.48
N THR A 107 5.70 -4.18 12.90
CA THR A 107 5.53 -5.59 12.51
C THR A 107 4.19 -6.12 12.97
N GLN A 108 3.79 -5.86 14.21
CA GLN A 108 2.51 -6.29 14.75
C GLN A 108 1.34 -5.61 14.03
N THR A 109 1.45 -4.31 13.76
CA THR A 109 0.43 -3.56 13.01
C THR A 109 0.25 -4.12 11.61
N LEU A 110 1.35 -4.35 10.88
CA LEU A 110 1.31 -4.95 9.55
C LEU A 110 0.69 -6.35 9.57
N LEU A 111 1.05 -7.19 10.54
CA LEU A 111 0.47 -8.52 10.68
C LEU A 111 -1.04 -8.47 10.92
N THR A 112 -1.52 -7.55 11.75
CA THR A 112 -2.95 -7.34 11.99
C THR A 112 -3.66 -6.93 10.69
N PHE A 113 -3.12 -5.97 9.95
CA PHE A 113 -3.72 -5.54 8.68
C PHE A 113 -3.73 -6.65 7.64
N MET A 114 -2.64 -7.40 7.47
CA MET A 114 -2.61 -8.49 6.49
C MET A 114 -3.56 -9.62 6.86
N THR A 115 -3.69 -9.94 8.15
CA THR A 115 -4.60 -10.99 8.63
C THR A 115 -6.05 -10.62 8.32
N ALA A 116 -6.47 -9.41 8.73
CA ALA A 116 -7.82 -8.94 8.45
C ALA A 116 -8.05 -8.77 6.93
N GLY A 117 -7.09 -8.17 6.23
CA GLY A 117 -7.16 -7.99 4.79
C GLY A 117 -7.30 -9.29 4.01
N HIS A 118 -6.62 -10.35 4.44
CA HIS A 118 -6.77 -11.68 3.87
C HIS A 118 -8.17 -12.24 4.09
N GLU A 119 -8.67 -12.15 5.34
CA GLU A 119 -10.00 -12.63 5.72
C GLU A 119 -11.12 -11.96 4.90
N TYR A 120 -11.05 -10.65 4.73
CA TYR A 120 -12.08 -9.87 4.00
C TYR A 120 -11.83 -9.78 2.49
N GLY A 121 -10.60 -10.01 2.03
CA GLY A 121 -10.21 -9.84 0.62
C GLY A 121 -10.67 -10.96 -0.32
N ASN A 122 -11.13 -12.09 0.23
CA ASN A 122 -11.61 -13.27 -0.52
C ASN A 122 -10.66 -13.69 -1.66
N PHE A 123 -9.38 -13.89 -1.32
CA PHE A 123 -8.36 -14.28 -2.27
C PHE A 123 -8.56 -15.74 -2.68
N SER A 124 -9.28 -16.01 -3.77
CA SER A 124 -9.64 -17.37 -4.20
C SER A 124 -8.45 -18.31 -4.46
N ALA A 125 -7.29 -17.76 -4.82
CA ALA A 125 -6.05 -18.52 -4.98
C ALA A 125 -5.44 -18.98 -3.64
N PHE A 126 -5.84 -18.36 -2.53
CA PHE A 126 -5.37 -18.60 -1.16
C PHE A 126 -6.56 -18.47 -0.19
N PRO A 127 -7.52 -19.40 -0.22
CA PRO A 127 -8.74 -19.26 0.58
C PRO A 127 -8.48 -19.32 2.09
N GLU A 128 -7.41 -19.99 2.50
CA GLU A 128 -7.04 -20.16 3.90
C GLU A 128 -5.78 -19.35 4.25
N LEU A 129 -5.81 -18.64 5.37
CA LEU A 129 -4.68 -17.84 5.85
C LEU A 129 -3.40 -18.67 6.02
N GLU A 130 -3.51 -19.93 6.46
CA GLU A 130 -2.35 -20.80 6.62
C GLU A 130 -1.74 -21.22 5.27
N GLU A 131 -2.56 -21.36 4.23
CA GLU A 131 -2.05 -21.57 2.87
C GLU A 131 -1.34 -20.32 2.35
N PHE A 132 -1.91 -19.14 2.60
CA PHE A 132 -1.28 -17.87 2.27
C PHE A 132 0.08 -17.72 2.96
N LYS A 133 0.18 -18.02 4.26
CA LYS A 133 1.46 -18.02 5.00
C LYS A 133 2.49 -18.98 4.41
N ARG A 134 2.07 -20.17 3.97
CA ARG A 134 2.95 -21.14 3.29
C ARG A 134 3.44 -20.63 1.94
N ARG A 135 2.68 -19.78 1.25
CA ARG A 135 3.07 -19.19 -0.04
C ARG A 135 4.07 -18.04 0.10
N PHE A 136 4.03 -17.32 1.23
CA PHE A 136 4.90 -16.18 1.53
C PHE A 136 5.75 -16.39 2.80
N PRO A 137 6.53 -17.49 2.89
CA PRO A 137 7.18 -17.89 4.13
C PRO A 137 8.25 -16.90 4.62
N LEU A 138 8.95 -16.18 3.75
CA LEU A 138 9.99 -15.22 4.14
C LEU A 138 9.37 -14.02 4.84
N THR A 139 8.28 -13.50 4.28
CA THR A 139 7.53 -12.38 4.84
C THR A 139 7.00 -12.75 6.21
N PHE A 140 6.28 -13.87 6.32
CA PHE A 140 5.70 -14.27 7.61
C PHE A 140 6.75 -14.66 8.65
N LYS A 141 7.89 -15.23 8.24
CA LYS A 141 9.03 -15.44 9.15
C LYS A 141 9.60 -14.12 9.66
N SER A 142 9.72 -13.10 8.80
CA SER A 142 10.21 -11.79 9.22
C SER A 142 9.23 -11.12 10.18
N LEU A 143 7.93 -11.35 10.01
CA LEU A 143 6.90 -10.78 10.86
C LEU A 143 6.83 -11.52 12.21
N SER A 144 6.85 -12.86 12.22
CA SER A 144 6.75 -13.64 13.45
C SER A 144 8.00 -13.60 14.32
N GLY A 145 9.18 -13.41 13.72
CA GLY A 145 10.47 -13.40 14.45
C GLY A 145 10.71 -12.19 15.35
N LYS A 146 9.78 -11.22 15.37
CA LYS A 146 9.88 -9.97 16.15
C LYS A 146 8.72 -9.76 17.13
N VAL A 147 7.71 -10.62 17.09
CA VAL A 147 6.54 -10.60 17.98
C VAL A 147 6.90 -11.19 19.34
#